data_AF-A0A088D9V0-F1
#
_entry.id   AF-A0A088D9V0-F1
#
_cell.length_a   1.000
_cell.length_b   1.000
_cell.length_c   1.000
_cell.angle_alpha   90.00
_cell.angle_beta   90.00
_cell.angle_gamma   90.00
#
_symmetry.space_group_name_H-M   'P 1'
#
loop_
_entity.id
_entity.type
_entity.pdbx_description
1 polymer ?
#
loop_
_entity_poly.entity_id
_entity_poly.type
_entity_poly.pdbx_seq_one_letter_code
_entity_poly.pdbx_strand_id
1 'polypeptide(L)' 'MKIVTVILLLAFILCSQEIANVEASGCVFWRCNSDCIRRRYRGGICQGILNNRYCYCLS' A
#
# COMPACT_ATOMS: atom_id res chain seq x y z
N MET A 1 9.86 27.78 24.09
CA MET A 1 10.51 26.45 23.94
C MET A 1 9.51 25.28 23.94
N LYS A 2 8.39 25.33 24.69
CA LYS A 2 7.39 24.24 24.75
C LYS A 2 6.52 24.06 23.48
N ILE A 3 6.33 25.11 22.68
CA ILE A 3 5.47 25.06 21.47
C ILE A 3 6.15 24.32 20.31
N VAL A 4 7.47 24.46 20.16
CA VAL A 4 8.24 23.83 19.08
C VAL A 4 8.17 22.29 19.18
N THR A 5 8.21 21.76 20.40
CA THR A 5 8.07 20.33 20.66
C THR A 5 6.69 19.78 20.31
N VAL A 6 5.62 20.56 20.48
CA VAL A 6 4.26 20.12 20.13
C VAL A 6 4.07 20.05 18.62
N ILE A 7 4.63 21.03 17.88
CA ILE A 7 4.57 21.06 16.41
C ILE A 7 5.36 19.88 15.81
N LEU A 8 6.52 19.56 16.37
CA LEU A 8 7.33 18.40 15.96
C LEU A 8 6.60 17.06 16.16
N LEU A 9 5.89 16.91 17.28
CA LEU A 9 5.07 15.71 17.56
C LEU A 9 3.91 15.55 16.57
N LEU A 10 3.20 16.64 16.25
CA LEU A 10 2.12 16.64 15.26
C LEU A 10 2.61 16.27 13.87
N ALA A 11 3.75 16.81 13.44
CA ALA A 11 4.37 16.46 12.16
C ALA A 11 4.74 14.98 12.07
N PHE A 12 5.28 14.41 13.16
CA PHE A 12 5.64 12.99 13.20
C PHE A 12 4.42 12.07 13.07
N ILE A 13 3.30 12.41 13.69
CA ILE A 13 2.04 11.64 13.61
C ILE A 13 1.49 11.67 12.18
N LEU A 14 1.51 12.85 11.52
CA LEU A 14 1.04 13.02 10.15
C LEU A 14 1.91 12.25 9.15
N CYS A 15 3.23 12.27 9.29
CA CYS A 15 4.14 11.47 8.45
C CYS A 15 3.95 9.95 8.68
N SER A 16 3.67 9.53 9.91
CA SER A 16 3.44 8.11 10.23
C SER A 16 2.15 7.57 9.60
N GLN A 17 1.12 8.40 9.46
CA GLN A 17 -0.14 8.06 8.78
C GLN A 17 0.07 7.88 7.26
N GLU A 18 0.88 8.73 6.63
CA GLU A 18 1.24 8.59 5.21
C GLU A 18 2.03 7.29 4.98
N ILE A 19 3.00 6.97 5.85
CA ILE A 19 3.77 5.72 5.76
C ILE A 19 2.86 4.50 5.97
N ALA A 20 1.97 4.54 6.97
CA ALA A 20 1.00 3.48 7.20
C ALA A 20 0.00 3.33 6.04
N ASN A 21 -0.38 4.42 5.36
CA ASN A 21 -1.21 4.35 4.15
C ASN A 21 -0.45 3.82 2.93
N VAL A 22 0.85 4.09 2.83
CA VAL A 22 1.71 3.50 1.80
C VAL A 22 1.91 2.01 2.07
N GLU A 23 2.02 1.57 3.33
CA GLU A 23 2.05 0.14 3.68
C GLU A 23 0.67 -0.52 3.57
N ALA A 24 -0.42 0.24 3.75
CA ALA A 24 -1.78 -0.19 3.46
C ALA A 24 -2.15 -0.12 1.96
N SER A 25 -1.21 0.28 1.08
CA SER A 25 -1.36 0.16 -0.37
C SER A 25 -1.13 -1.29 -0.84
N GLY A 26 -1.70 -2.22 -0.09
CA GLY A 26 -1.75 -3.63 -0.39
C GLY A 26 -2.48 -3.84 -1.71
N CYS A 27 -1.72 -4.20 -2.74
CA CYS A 27 -2.15 -4.67 -4.05
C CYS A 27 -3.35 -3.92 -4.66
N VAL A 28 -3.08 -3.05 -5.63
CA VAL A 28 -4.12 -2.45 -6.47
C VAL A 28 -4.53 -3.46 -7.54
N PHE A 29 -5.80 -3.91 -7.51
CA PHE A 29 -6.35 -4.92 -8.44
C PHE A 29 -6.02 -4.62 -9.91
N TRP A 30 -6.29 -3.39 -10.36
CA TRP A 30 -6.03 -2.97 -11.74
C TRP A 30 -4.55 -3.09 -12.14
N ARG A 31 -3.64 -2.72 -11.23
CA ARG A 31 -2.19 -2.80 -11.44
C ARG A 31 -1.74 -4.25 -11.49
N CYS A 32 -2.20 -5.07 -10.56
CA CYS A 32 -1.92 -6.51 -10.51
C CYS A 32 -2.42 -7.23 -11.77
N ASN A 33 -3.67 -6.98 -12.17
CA ASN A 33 -4.26 -7.60 -13.35
C ASN A 33 -3.51 -7.21 -14.64
N SER A 34 -3.18 -5.93 -14.81
CA SER A 34 -2.43 -5.45 -15.97
C SER A 34 -1.03 -6.08 -16.05
N ASP A 35 -0.31 -6.17 -14.93
CA ASP A 35 1.02 -6.79 -14.88
C ASP A 35 0.98 -8.30 -15.19
N CYS A 36 -0.02 -9.02 -14.66
CA CYS A 36 -0.19 -10.45 -14.95
C CYS A 36 -0.51 -10.70 -16.43
N ILE A 37 -1.40 -9.89 -17.03
CA ILE A 37 -1.69 -9.97 -18.47
C ILE A 37 -0.44 -9.70 -19.30
N ARG A 38 0.36 -8.68 -18.94
CA ARG A 38 1.64 -8.38 -19.61
C ARG A 38 2.62 -9.56 -19.54
N ARG A 39 2.59 -10.34 -18.46
CA ARG A 39 3.37 -11.57 -18.27
C ARG A 39 2.75 -12.82 -18.93
N ARG A 40 1.69 -12.67 -19.73
CA ARG A 40 0.95 -13.73 -20.44
C ARG A 40 0.15 -14.68 -19.54
N TYR A 41 -0.27 -14.24 -18.37
CA TYR A 41 -1.28 -14.91 -17.55
C TYR A 41 -2.69 -14.53 -17.99
N ARG A 42 -3.73 -15.28 -17.57
CA ARG A 42 -5.14 -14.95 -17.83
C ARG A 42 -5.62 -13.68 -17.14
N GLY A 43 -4.98 -13.32 -16.03
CA GLY A 43 -5.33 -12.15 -15.22
C GLY A 43 -4.60 -12.16 -13.88
N GLY A 44 -4.87 -11.18 -13.04
CA GLY A 44 -4.27 -11.05 -11.70
C GLY A 44 -5.28 -10.60 -10.67
N ILE A 45 -5.20 -11.17 -9.47
CA ILE A 45 -6.06 -10.80 -8.33
C ILE A 45 -5.20 -10.45 -7.12
N CYS A 46 -5.73 -9.60 -6.25
CA CYS A 46 -5.09 -9.30 -4.98
C CYS A 46 -5.57 -10.29 -3.91
N GLN A 47 -4.66 -11.11 -3.40
CA GLN A 47 -4.92 -12.06 -2.31
C GLN A 47 -4.22 -11.61 -1.02
N GLY A 48 -4.83 -11.89 0.13
CA GLY A 48 -4.30 -11.57 1.44
C GLY A 48 -5.22 -10.69 2.29
N ILE A 49 -4.88 -10.55 3.57
CA ILE A 49 -5.66 -9.79 4.56
C ILE A 49 -5.12 -8.36 4.61
N LEU A 50 -6.01 -7.35 4.57
CA LEU A 50 -5.79 -5.89 4.69
C LEU A 50 -4.33 -5.38 4.53
N ASN A 51 -3.44 -5.61 5.50
CA ASN A 51 -2.05 -5.12 5.49
C ASN A 51 -1.02 -6.01 4.77
N ASN A 52 -1.43 -7.14 4.19
CA ASN A 52 -0.53 -8.10 3.55
C ASN A 52 -1.15 -8.67 2.25
N ARG A 53 -1.71 -7.78 1.42
CA ARG A 53 -2.24 -8.15 0.11
C ARG A 53 -1.10 -8.24 -0.92
N TYR A 54 -0.94 -9.40 -1.52
CA TYR A 54 -0.03 -9.65 -2.64
C TYR A 54 -0.80 -9.89 -3.95
N CYS A 55 -0.12 -9.68 -5.07
CA CYS A 55 -0.66 -9.95 -6.39
C CYS A 55 -0.46 -11.43 -6.76
N TYR A 56 -1.54 -12.12 -7.13
CA TYR A 56 -1.56 -13.50 -7.58
C TYR A 56 -2.00 -13.57 -9.05
N CYS A 57 -1.15 -14.12 -9.92
CA CYS A 57 -1.48 -14.30 -11.33
C CYS A 57 -2.18 -15.63 -11.57
N LEU A 58 -3.28 -15.59 -12.33
CA LEU A 58 -4.08 -16.76 -12.71
C LEU A 58 -3.46 -17.40 -13.97
N SER A 59 -2.93 -18.62 -13.83
CA SER A 59 -2.44 -19.44 -14.95
C SER A 59 -3.55 -19.87 -15.90
#